data_AF-A0A9X8HFA1-F1
#
_entry.id   AF-A0A9X8HFA1-F1
#
_cell.length_a   1.000
_cell.length_b   1.000
_cell.length_c   1.000
_cell.angle_alpha   90.00
_cell.angle_beta   90.00
_cell.angle_gamma   90.00
#
_symmetry.space_group_name_H-M   'P 1'
#
loop_
_entity.id
_entity.type
_entity.pdbx_description
1 polymer ?
#
loop_
_entity_poly.entity_id
_entity_poly.type
_entity_poly.pdbx_seq_one_letter_code
_entity_poly.pdbx_strand_id
1 'polypeptide(L)'
;RAIQCIGEILTGLDPVDSTVLPHLHEIYALTDDSIEYVHLLGVAMRVLCRLLDQLSTIDQVEPTLLTKLVEMVHTDRSLLPACHSVLLNPDCVLACIKYGYVAKLMGIVGTLVYKHQKNKRNNPCDSVVAHLVAVVANVSFSPDGRAEICRYGALKDVLTDLLATPSLALPTALLLRNLTFTSIAKAQFVQWKPIMTSLLAFLRHENPFVTNFASTAVWSLLHNNQKATTHVVELDWSTHVTDATVYLTQASNESDRVLLSQAQANLERISQLIDCNNADKDDHLKPLDRLAISLNTKFVRRDSTKNELPRGN
;
A
#
# COMPACT_ATOMS: atom_id res chain seq x y z
N ARG A 1 -11.07 -40.25 -0.86
CA ARG A 1 -11.99 -39.85 0.24
C ARG A 1 -12.12 -38.34 0.31
N ALA A 2 -11.02 -37.58 0.40
CA ALA A 2 -11.04 -36.12 0.42
C ALA A 2 -11.74 -35.49 -0.81
N ILE A 3 -11.48 -36.02 -2.01
CA ILE A 3 -12.15 -35.62 -3.26
C ILE A 3 -13.69 -35.73 -3.18
N GLN A 4 -14.19 -36.81 -2.60
CA GLN A 4 -15.63 -37.05 -2.48
C GLN A 4 -16.26 -36.07 -1.47
N CYS A 5 -15.60 -35.83 -0.33
CA CYS A 5 -16.07 -34.86 0.66
C CYS A 5 -16.13 -33.44 0.08
N ILE A 6 -15.13 -33.02 -0.72
CA ILE A 6 -15.16 -31.71 -1.39
C ILE A 6 -16.36 -31.63 -2.35
N GLY A 7 -16.64 -32.70 -3.11
CA GLY A 7 -17.79 -32.76 -4.02
C GLY A 7 -19.11 -32.59 -3.28
N GLU A 8 -19.29 -33.30 -2.17
CA GLU A 8 -20.51 -33.25 -1.33
C GLU A 8 -20.72 -31.85 -0.73
N ILE A 9 -19.65 -31.25 -0.20
CA ILE A 9 -19.67 -29.88 0.33
C ILE A 9 -20.09 -28.88 -0.75
N LEU A 10 -19.45 -28.92 -1.92
CA LEU A 10 -19.74 -28.00 -3.02
C LEU A 10 -21.19 -28.10 -3.51
N THR A 11 -21.76 -29.31 -3.53
CA THR A 11 -23.17 -29.51 -3.92
C THR A 11 -24.18 -29.04 -2.88
N GLY A 12 -23.78 -28.90 -1.61
CA GLY A 12 -24.64 -28.45 -0.51
C GLY A 12 -24.58 -26.96 -0.23
N LEU A 13 -23.75 -26.18 -0.94
CA LEU A 13 -23.59 -24.75 -0.69
C LEU A 13 -24.81 -23.94 -1.15
N ASP A 14 -25.44 -23.26 -0.21
CA ASP A 14 -26.38 -22.17 -0.50
C ASP A 14 -25.60 -20.84 -0.54
N PRO A 15 -25.58 -20.11 -1.67
CA PRO A 15 -24.86 -18.85 -1.81
C PRO A 15 -25.37 -17.72 -0.90
N VAL A 16 -26.54 -17.87 -0.27
CA VAL A 16 -27.15 -16.84 0.59
C VAL A 16 -26.91 -17.10 2.07
N ASP A 17 -26.37 -18.27 2.45
CA ASP A 17 -26.27 -18.69 3.84
C ASP A 17 -24.83 -18.62 4.41
N SER A 18 -24.75 -18.41 5.72
CA SER A 18 -23.54 -18.31 6.54
C SER A 18 -22.74 -19.61 6.69
N THR A 19 -23.17 -20.69 6.02
CA THR A 19 -22.59 -22.05 6.10
C THR A 19 -21.27 -22.21 5.35
N VAL A 20 -20.85 -21.20 4.58
CA VAL A 20 -19.60 -21.19 3.80
C VAL A 20 -18.36 -21.35 4.70
N LEU A 21 -18.34 -20.75 5.89
CA LEU A 21 -17.21 -20.78 6.82
C LEU A 21 -16.94 -22.19 7.40
N PRO A 22 -17.93 -22.90 7.98
CA PRO A 22 -17.76 -24.30 8.38
C PRO A 22 -17.23 -25.21 7.26
N HIS A 23 -17.74 -25.04 6.04
CA HIS A 23 -17.31 -25.83 4.89
C HIS A 23 -15.87 -25.54 4.45
N LEU A 24 -15.42 -24.29 4.57
CA LEU A 24 -14.00 -23.95 4.41
C LEU A 24 -13.14 -24.72 5.42
N HIS A 25 -13.53 -24.73 6.70
CA HIS A 25 -12.79 -25.47 7.73
C HIS A 25 -12.75 -26.98 7.45
N GLU A 26 -13.86 -27.58 7.05
CA GLU A 26 -13.94 -29.00 6.67
C GLU A 26 -13.00 -29.33 5.51
N ILE A 27 -13.04 -28.52 4.44
CA ILE A 27 -12.17 -28.69 3.27
C ILE A 27 -10.70 -28.57 3.66
N TYR A 28 -10.36 -27.62 4.52
CA TYR A 28 -9.00 -27.45 5.00
C TYR A 28 -8.54 -28.55 5.96
N ALA A 29 -9.45 -29.21 6.68
CA ALA A 29 -9.11 -30.33 7.55
C ALA A 29 -8.74 -31.58 6.73
N LEU A 30 -9.13 -31.64 5.46
CA LEU A 30 -8.70 -32.69 4.55
C LEU A 30 -7.19 -32.55 4.28
N THR A 31 -6.48 -33.67 4.32
CA THR A 31 -5.05 -33.76 3.99
C THR A 31 -4.88 -34.93 3.05
N ASP A 32 -4.34 -34.65 1.86
CA ASP A 32 -4.09 -35.61 0.79
C ASP A 32 -3.04 -34.97 -0.12
N ASP A 33 -2.00 -35.72 -0.50
CA ASP A 33 -0.88 -35.20 -1.30
C ASP A 33 -1.06 -35.46 -2.81
N SER A 34 -2.20 -36.02 -3.22
CA SER A 34 -2.48 -36.29 -4.64
C SER A 34 -2.67 -35.01 -5.45
N ILE A 35 -2.21 -35.03 -6.70
CA ILE A 35 -2.33 -33.92 -7.64
C ILE A 35 -3.81 -33.57 -7.86
N GLU A 36 -4.66 -34.58 -7.98
CA GLU A 36 -6.10 -34.46 -8.14
C GLU A 36 -6.75 -33.77 -6.94
N TYR A 37 -6.32 -34.09 -5.72
CA TYR A 37 -6.78 -33.41 -4.52
C TYR A 37 -6.38 -31.93 -4.51
N VAL A 38 -5.12 -31.61 -4.81
CA VAL A 38 -4.65 -30.20 -4.83
C VAL A 38 -5.43 -29.37 -5.85
N HIS A 39 -5.68 -29.94 -7.04
CA HIS A 39 -6.48 -29.26 -8.05
C HIS A 39 -7.92 -29.02 -7.60
N LEU A 40 -8.56 -30.04 -7.01
CA LEU A 40 -9.95 -29.95 -6.55
C LEU A 40 -10.09 -29.03 -5.34
N LEU A 41 -9.13 -29.08 -4.41
CA LEU A 41 -9.01 -28.15 -3.28
C LEU A 41 -8.92 -26.72 -3.80
N GLY A 42 -8.08 -26.46 -4.81
CA GLY A 42 -8.02 -25.15 -5.48
C GLY A 42 -9.37 -24.72 -6.09
N VAL A 43 -10.10 -25.62 -6.77
CA VAL A 43 -11.44 -25.33 -7.32
C VAL A 43 -12.42 -24.98 -6.21
N ALA A 44 -12.50 -25.81 -5.17
CA ALA A 44 -13.42 -25.62 -4.07
C ALA A 44 -13.16 -24.30 -3.34
N MET A 45 -11.89 -24.00 -3.12
CA MET A 45 -11.47 -22.75 -2.53
C MET A 45 -11.84 -21.54 -3.37
N ARG A 46 -11.66 -21.59 -4.69
CA ARG A 46 -12.12 -20.50 -5.57
C ARG A 46 -13.62 -20.26 -5.48
N VAL A 47 -14.42 -21.33 -5.41
CA VAL A 47 -15.88 -21.24 -5.27
C VAL A 47 -16.23 -20.59 -3.93
N LEU A 48 -15.72 -21.13 -2.82
CA LEU A 48 -16.04 -20.65 -1.47
C LEU A 48 -15.57 -19.22 -1.23
N CYS A 49 -14.45 -18.81 -1.81
CA CYS A 49 -13.95 -17.46 -1.63
C CYS A 49 -14.67 -16.43 -2.50
N ARG A 50 -15.19 -16.82 -3.67
CA ARG A 50 -16.15 -15.98 -4.41
C ARG A 50 -17.45 -15.79 -3.62
N LEU A 51 -17.85 -16.77 -2.82
CA LEU A 51 -19.00 -16.63 -1.93
C LEU A 51 -18.66 -15.72 -0.74
N LEU A 52 -17.45 -15.80 -0.17
CA LEU A 52 -16.99 -14.84 0.85
C LEU A 52 -16.99 -13.39 0.34
N ASP A 53 -16.64 -13.15 -0.93
CA ASP A 53 -16.73 -11.81 -1.54
C ASP A 53 -18.17 -11.25 -1.57
N GLN A 54 -19.18 -12.12 -1.54
CA GLN A 54 -20.60 -11.75 -1.54
C GLN A 54 -21.21 -11.64 -0.15
N LEU A 55 -20.53 -12.16 0.88
CA LEU A 55 -21.04 -12.22 2.24
C LEU A 55 -20.47 -11.12 3.12
N SER A 56 -21.33 -10.50 3.94
CA SER A 56 -20.94 -9.55 4.99
C SER A 56 -20.30 -10.22 6.22
N THR A 57 -19.88 -11.49 6.12
CA THR A 57 -19.43 -12.33 7.22
C THR A 57 -17.90 -12.43 7.33
N ILE A 58 -17.16 -11.54 6.65
CA ILE A 58 -15.70 -11.48 6.71
C ILE A 58 -15.19 -11.42 8.16
N ASP A 59 -15.92 -10.76 9.07
CA ASP A 59 -15.57 -10.66 10.50
C ASP A 59 -15.57 -12.01 11.24
N GLN A 60 -16.21 -13.04 10.68
CA GLN A 60 -16.31 -14.38 11.28
C GLN A 60 -15.19 -15.33 10.81
N VAL A 61 -14.28 -14.86 9.95
CA VAL A 61 -13.19 -15.68 9.43
C VAL A 61 -12.12 -15.93 10.48
N GLU A 62 -11.85 -17.21 10.76
CA GLU A 62 -10.81 -17.58 11.71
C GLU A 62 -9.38 -17.38 11.14
N PRO A 63 -8.42 -16.90 11.96
CA PRO A 63 -7.00 -16.81 11.62
C PRO A 63 -6.35 -18.09 11.08
N THR A 64 -6.86 -19.27 11.45
CA THR A 64 -6.35 -20.57 11.01
C THR A 64 -6.51 -20.78 9.50
N LEU A 65 -7.55 -20.18 8.91
CA LEU A 65 -7.82 -20.18 7.47
C LEU A 65 -6.70 -19.47 6.70
N LEU A 66 -6.24 -18.34 7.24
CA LEU A 66 -5.20 -17.52 6.61
C LEU A 66 -3.89 -18.30 6.43
N THR A 67 -3.46 -19.04 7.45
CA THR A 67 -2.23 -19.85 7.40
C THR A 67 -2.21 -20.76 6.18
N LYS A 68 -3.29 -21.53 6.01
CA LYS A 68 -3.39 -22.49 4.90
C LYS A 68 -3.53 -21.79 3.56
N LEU A 69 -4.30 -20.70 3.48
CA LEU A 69 -4.39 -19.87 2.27
C LEU A 69 -3.02 -19.35 1.82
N VAL A 70 -2.25 -18.73 2.73
CA VAL A 70 -0.93 -18.16 2.40
C VAL A 70 0.07 -19.26 2.02
N GLU A 71 -0.03 -20.44 2.62
CA GLU A 71 0.76 -21.61 2.21
C GLU A 71 0.45 -22.06 0.79
N MET A 72 -0.84 -22.15 0.45
CA MET A 72 -1.29 -22.61 -0.85
C MET A 72 -1.09 -21.60 -1.98
N VAL A 73 -1.12 -20.29 -1.70
CA VAL A 73 -0.97 -19.23 -2.71
C VAL A 73 0.36 -19.33 -3.47
N HIS A 74 1.40 -19.92 -2.86
CA HIS A 74 2.67 -20.17 -3.55
C HIS A 74 2.51 -21.17 -4.71
N THR A 75 1.65 -22.17 -4.51
CA THR A 75 1.39 -23.27 -5.45
C THR A 75 0.23 -22.96 -6.40
N ASP A 76 -0.86 -22.37 -5.90
CA ASP A 76 -2.04 -21.98 -6.68
C ASP A 76 -2.37 -20.49 -6.50
N ARG A 77 -1.94 -19.68 -7.47
CA ARG A 77 -2.16 -18.21 -7.47
C ARG A 77 -3.62 -17.80 -7.66
N SER A 78 -4.48 -18.71 -8.10
CA SER A 78 -5.90 -18.39 -8.24
C SER A 78 -6.62 -18.19 -6.90
N LEU A 79 -5.95 -18.51 -5.79
CA LEU A 79 -6.37 -18.27 -4.42
C LEU A 79 -6.05 -16.85 -3.93
N LEU A 80 -5.41 -16.01 -4.74
CA LEU A 80 -5.08 -14.64 -4.34
C LEU A 80 -6.28 -13.75 -4.05
N PRO A 81 -7.40 -13.81 -4.81
CA PRO A 81 -8.62 -13.09 -4.45
C PRO A 81 -9.14 -13.50 -3.06
N ALA A 82 -9.13 -14.79 -2.75
CA ALA A 82 -9.50 -15.30 -1.42
C ALA A 82 -8.65 -14.69 -0.30
N CYS A 83 -7.33 -14.69 -0.50
CA CYS A 83 -6.39 -14.12 0.45
C CYS A 83 -6.65 -12.63 0.66
N HIS A 84 -7.01 -11.91 -0.41
CA HIS A 84 -7.43 -10.50 -0.34
C HIS A 84 -8.66 -10.31 0.53
N SER A 85 -9.73 -11.07 0.31
CA SER A 85 -10.98 -10.95 1.07
C SER A 85 -10.79 -11.29 2.54
N VAL A 86 -10.04 -12.36 2.85
CA VAL A 86 -9.73 -12.75 4.23
C VAL A 86 -8.90 -11.69 4.94
N LEU A 87 -7.97 -11.03 4.25
CA LEU A 87 -7.14 -9.97 4.83
C LEU A 87 -7.82 -8.59 4.86
N LEU A 88 -9.12 -8.53 4.59
CA LEU A 88 -9.98 -7.43 5.04
C LEU A 88 -10.37 -7.57 6.52
N ASN A 89 -10.35 -8.79 7.07
CA ASN A 89 -10.59 -9.03 8.49
C ASN A 89 -9.36 -8.60 9.34
N PRO A 90 -9.53 -7.72 10.35
CA PRO A 90 -8.45 -7.26 11.21
C PRO A 90 -7.73 -8.37 11.99
N ASP A 91 -8.44 -9.39 12.47
CA ASP A 91 -7.85 -10.53 13.19
C ASP A 91 -6.98 -11.38 12.27
N CYS A 92 -7.40 -11.54 11.02
CA CYS A 92 -6.57 -12.17 9.99
C CYS A 92 -5.33 -11.32 9.68
N VAL A 93 -5.43 -9.99 9.62
CA VAL A 93 -4.25 -9.11 9.48
C VAL A 93 -3.28 -9.29 10.65
N LEU A 94 -3.78 -9.33 11.89
CA LEU A 94 -2.96 -9.57 13.07
C LEU A 94 -2.28 -10.94 13.04
N ALA A 95 -3.01 -11.98 12.62
CA ALA A 95 -2.45 -13.31 12.42
C ALA A 95 -1.38 -13.34 11.33
N CYS A 96 -1.59 -12.64 10.22
CA CYS A 96 -0.62 -12.47 9.13
C CYS A 96 0.72 -11.94 9.65
N ILE A 97 0.65 -10.91 10.51
CA ILE A 97 1.81 -10.30 11.14
C ILE A 97 2.44 -11.27 12.14
N LYS A 98 1.64 -11.82 13.06
CA LYS A 98 2.11 -12.70 14.14
C LYS A 98 2.84 -13.95 13.63
N TYR A 99 2.36 -14.55 12.55
CA TYR A 99 2.95 -15.75 11.96
C TYR A 99 4.01 -15.47 10.88
N GLY A 100 4.39 -14.20 10.67
CA GLY A 100 5.47 -13.84 9.75
C GLY A 100 5.11 -13.96 8.27
N TYR A 101 3.83 -13.99 7.92
CA TYR A 101 3.36 -14.14 6.54
C TYR A 101 3.54 -12.88 5.69
N VAL A 102 3.74 -11.72 6.31
CA VAL A 102 4.02 -10.45 5.60
C VAL A 102 5.23 -10.58 4.68
N ALA A 103 6.35 -11.15 5.16
CA ALA A 103 7.55 -11.33 4.35
C ALA A 103 7.32 -12.29 3.17
N LYS A 104 6.49 -13.33 3.38
CA LYS A 104 6.11 -14.30 2.34
C LYS A 104 5.26 -13.62 1.26
N LEU A 105 4.25 -12.85 1.65
CA LEU A 105 3.42 -12.08 0.71
C LEU A 105 4.27 -11.08 -0.09
N MET A 106 5.18 -10.35 0.56
CA MET A 106 6.11 -9.43 -0.10
C MET A 106 7.02 -10.14 -1.11
N GLY A 107 7.52 -11.34 -0.79
CA GLY A 107 8.30 -12.15 -1.72
C GLY A 107 7.50 -12.60 -2.96
N ILE A 108 6.21 -12.90 -2.78
CA ILE A 108 5.30 -13.24 -3.88
C ILE A 108 5.05 -11.99 -4.73
N VAL A 109 4.80 -10.81 -4.13
CA VAL A 109 4.69 -9.54 -4.87
C VAL A 109 5.93 -9.31 -5.73
N GLY A 110 7.12 -9.33 -5.13
CA GLY A 110 8.36 -9.09 -5.84
C GLY A 110 8.56 -10.06 -7.01
N THR A 111 8.29 -11.34 -6.80
CA THR A 111 8.39 -12.36 -7.86
C THR A 111 7.42 -12.09 -9.00
N LEU A 112 6.18 -11.71 -8.70
CA LEU A 112 5.15 -11.49 -9.72
C LEU A 112 5.39 -10.21 -10.51
N VAL A 113 5.73 -9.11 -9.83
CA VAL A 113 6.02 -7.83 -10.49
C VAL A 113 7.25 -7.94 -11.38
N TYR A 114 8.32 -8.57 -10.88
CA TYR A 114 9.54 -8.83 -11.68
C TYR A 114 9.22 -9.63 -12.95
N LYS A 115 8.41 -10.70 -12.83
CA LYS A 115 7.97 -11.50 -13.98
C LYS A 115 7.10 -10.70 -14.93
N HIS A 116 6.22 -9.84 -14.42
CA HIS A 116 5.39 -8.96 -15.23
C HIS A 116 6.26 -8.04 -16.09
N GLN A 117 7.21 -7.33 -15.48
CA GLN A 117 8.11 -6.41 -16.20
C GLN A 117 8.93 -7.10 -17.29
N LYS A 118 9.42 -8.32 -17.04
CA LYS A 118 10.20 -9.08 -18.01
C LYS A 118 9.37 -9.52 -19.23
N ASN A 119 8.08 -9.78 -19.03
CA ASN A 119 7.24 -10.42 -20.05
C ASN A 119 6.50 -9.46 -20.99
N LYS A 120 6.52 -8.13 -20.78
CA LYS A 120 6.11 -7.00 -21.66
C LYS A 120 4.79 -7.09 -22.48
N ARG A 121 4.06 -8.20 -22.46
CA ARG A 121 2.75 -8.37 -23.12
C ARG A 121 1.66 -8.18 -22.07
N ASN A 122 0.67 -7.34 -22.36
CA ASN A 122 -0.55 -7.16 -21.57
C ASN A 122 -1.09 -8.53 -21.15
N ASN A 123 -0.86 -8.90 -19.89
CA ASN A 123 -1.09 -10.24 -19.39
C ASN A 123 -2.20 -10.17 -18.32
N PRO A 124 -3.10 -11.15 -18.21
CA PRO A 124 -3.96 -11.36 -17.03
C PRO A 124 -3.22 -11.43 -15.67
N CYS A 125 -1.89 -11.30 -15.65
CA CYS A 125 -1.07 -11.18 -14.46
C CYS A 125 -1.28 -9.86 -13.70
N ASP A 126 -1.75 -8.80 -14.36
CA ASP A 126 -1.88 -7.47 -13.74
C ASP A 126 -2.95 -7.46 -12.67
N SER A 127 -4.09 -8.12 -12.93
CA SER A 127 -5.13 -8.26 -11.91
C SER A 127 -4.62 -9.04 -10.71
N VAL A 128 -3.89 -10.13 -10.92
CA VAL A 128 -3.33 -10.96 -9.85
C VAL A 128 -2.33 -10.17 -8.99
N VAL A 129 -1.44 -9.41 -9.63
CA VAL A 129 -0.48 -8.54 -8.94
C VAL A 129 -1.23 -7.44 -8.19
N ALA A 130 -2.21 -6.79 -8.81
CA ALA A 130 -3.00 -5.72 -8.19
C ALA A 130 -3.71 -6.21 -6.93
N HIS A 131 -4.33 -7.39 -6.95
CA HIS A 131 -4.97 -7.98 -5.76
C HIS A 131 -3.94 -8.23 -4.65
N LEU A 132 -2.76 -8.76 -4.98
CA LEU A 132 -1.74 -9.01 -3.96
C LEU A 132 -1.14 -7.72 -3.39
N VAL A 133 -0.96 -6.67 -4.21
CA VAL A 133 -0.54 -5.36 -3.69
C VAL A 133 -1.64 -4.77 -2.81
N ALA A 134 -2.92 -4.93 -3.16
CA ALA A 134 -4.04 -4.53 -2.31
C ALA A 134 -4.06 -5.30 -0.98
N VAL A 135 -3.76 -6.60 -0.98
CA VAL A 135 -3.59 -7.42 0.24
C VAL A 135 -2.55 -6.80 1.16
N VAL A 136 -1.36 -6.52 0.63
CA VAL A 136 -0.26 -5.91 1.39
C VAL A 136 -0.64 -4.51 1.86
N ALA A 137 -1.36 -3.75 1.04
CA ALA A 137 -1.90 -2.45 1.42
C ALA A 137 -2.89 -2.57 2.60
N ASN A 138 -3.71 -3.61 2.65
CA ASN A 138 -4.62 -3.85 3.78
C ASN A 138 -3.85 -4.13 5.07
N VAL A 139 -2.82 -4.99 5.00
CA VAL A 139 -1.93 -5.25 6.15
C VAL A 139 -1.27 -3.95 6.66
N SER A 140 -0.94 -3.04 5.74
CA SER A 140 -0.32 -1.75 6.07
C SER A 140 -1.26 -0.71 6.73
N PHE A 141 -2.55 -1.01 6.93
CA PHE A 141 -3.38 -0.17 7.83
C PHE A 141 -2.99 -0.33 9.30
N SER A 142 -2.46 -1.49 9.68
CA SER A 142 -1.90 -1.72 11.02
C SER A 142 -0.50 -1.10 11.17
N PRO A 143 -0.19 -0.42 12.31
CA PRO A 143 1.17 0.04 12.60
C PRO A 143 2.24 -1.05 12.51
N ASP A 144 1.94 -2.24 13.04
CA ASP A 144 2.87 -3.37 13.02
C ASP A 144 3.04 -3.93 11.62
N GLY A 145 1.95 -4.00 10.85
CA GLY A 145 1.98 -4.41 9.45
C GLY A 145 2.86 -3.48 8.61
N ARG A 146 2.75 -2.16 8.80
CA ARG A 146 3.66 -1.21 8.13
C ARG A 146 5.11 -1.43 8.53
N ALA A 147 5.38 -1.64 9.82
CA ALA A 147 6.74 -1.83 10.32
C ALA A 147 7.38 -3.08 9.72
N GLU A 148 6.63 -4.20 9.66
CA GLU A 148 7.09 -5.44 9.02
C GLU A 148 7.34 -5.26 7.52
N ILE A 149 6.43 -4.60 6.79
CA ILE A 149 6.66 -4.33 5.36
C ILE A 149 7.91 -3.46 5.17
N CYS A 150 8.11 -2.42 5.99
CA CYS A 150 9.30 -1.55 5.93
C CYS A 150 10.62 -2.28 6.22
N ARG A 151 10.58 -3.38 6.98
CA ARG A 151 11.76 -4.22 7.28
C ARG A 151 12.05 -5.26 6.21
N TYR A 152 11.17 -5.42 5.21
CA TYR A 152 11.41 -6.35 4.12
C TYR A 152 12.65 -5.94 3.32
N GLY A 153 13.66 -6.82 3.27
CA GLY A 153 14.99 -6.48 2.76
C GLY A 153 15.04 -6.02 1.30
N ALA A 154 14.10 -6.49 0.47
CA ALA A 154 13.99 -6.11 -0.95
C ALA A 154 12.88 -5.07 -1.22
N LEU A 155 12.39 -4.36 -0.19
CA LEU A 155 11.27 -3.41 -0.34
C LEU A 155 11.54 -2.35 -1.41
N LYS A 156 12.75 -1.78 -1.45
CA LYS A 156 13.12 -0.76 -2.43
C LYS A 156 12.93 -1.25 -3.87
N ASP A 157 13.41 -2.45 -4.16
CA ASP A 157 13.35 -3.04 -5.50
C ASP A 157 11.90 -3.35 -5.87
N VAL A 158 11.14 -3.94 -4.95
CA VAL A 158 9.70 -4.20 -5.15
C VAL A 158 8.92 -2.91 -5.43
N LEU A 159 9.13 -1.85 -4.65
CA LEU A 159 8.44 -0.57 -4.87
C LEU A 159 8.87 0.10 -6.18
N THR A 160 10.15 0.01 -6.55
CA THR A 160 10.65 0.50 -7.84
C THR A 160 9.93 -0.21 -8.98
N ASP A 161 9.78 -1.53 -8.86
CA ASP A 161 9.16 -2.31 -9.92
C ASP A 161 7.65 -2.05 -10.06
N LEU A 162 6.96 -1.87 -8.92
CA LEU A 162 5.56 -1.48 -8.87
C LEU A 162 5.33 -0.11 -9.51
N LEU A 163 6.16 0.87 -9.18
CA LEU A 163 6.08 2.23 -9.72
C LEU A 163 6.38 2.30 -11.22
N ALA A 164 7.17 1.37 -11.74
CA ALA A 164 7.42 1.23 -13.17
C ALA A 164 6.27 0.54 -13.94
N THR A 165 5.19 0.13 -13.25
CA THR A 165 4.05 -0.59 -13.85
C THR A 165 2.77 0.25 -13.75
N PRO A 166 2.39 1.01 -14.81
CA PRO A 166 1.25 1.95 -14.76
C PRO A 166 -0.10 1.32 -14.40
N SER A 167 -0.37 0.09 -14.84
CA SER A 167 -1.62 -0.63 -14.51
C SER A 167 -1.79 -0.92 -13.02
N LEU A 168 -0.70 -0.79 -12.23
CA LEU A 168 -0.69 -0.99 -10.78
C LEU A 168 -0.65 0.32 -9.98
N ALA A 169 -0.81 1.48 -10.63
CA ALA A 169 -0.68 2.78 -9.97
C ALA A 169 -1.58 2.94 -8.73
N LEU A 170 -2.85 2.52 -8.82
CA LEU A 170 -3.82 2.64 -7.73
C LEU A 170 -3.43 1.86 -6.46
N PRO A 171 -3.25 0.52 -6.50
CA PRO A 171 -2.86 -0.22 -5.30
C PRO A 171 -1.46 0.16 -4.82
N THR A 172 -0.55 0.54 -5.72
CA THR A 172 0.80 1.02 -5.37
C THR A 172 0.73 2.34 -4.59
N ALA A 173 -0.07 3.30 -5.05
CA ALA A 173 -0.24 4.59 -4.37
C ALA A 173 -0.85 4.42 -2.98
N LEU A 174 -1.83 3.52 -2.81
CA LEU A 174 -2.39 3.20 -1.50
C LEU A 174 -1.35 2.60 -0.55
N LEU A 175 -0.55 1.63 -1.03
CA LEU A 175 0.54 1.04 -0.24
C LEU A 175 1.55 2.10 0.19
N LEU A 176 2.04 2.92 -0.74
CA LEU A 176 2.97 4.01 -0.44
C LEU A 176 2.36 4.96 0.60
N ARG A 177 1.12 5.41 0.41
CA ARG A 177 0.40 6.25 1.38
C ARG A 177 0.44 5.65 2.76
N ASN A 178 0.11 4.37 2.90
CA ASN A 178 0.09 3.72 4.20
C ASN A 178 1.50 3.66 4.81
N LEU A 179 2.51 3.22 4.07
CA LEU A 179 3.88 3.08 4.58
C LEU A 179 4.46 4.40 5.11
N THR A 180 4.17 5.53 4.47
CA THR A 180 4.68 6.85 4.90
C THR A 180 4.27 7.28 6.30
N PHE A 181 3.25 6.64 6.90
CA PHE A 181 2.86 6.84 8.30
C PHE A 181 3.78 6.12 9.32
N THR A 182 4.95 5.63 8.90
CA THR A 182 5.98 5.13 9.83
C THR A 182 7.25 5.98 9.78
N SER A 183 7.94 6.05 10.92
CA SER A 183 9.28 6.66 10.98
C SER A 183 10.31 5.90 10.13
N ILE A 184 10.16 4.58 9.98
CA ILE A 184 11.07 3.72 9.18
C ILE A 184 10.99 4.14 7.71
N ALA A 185 9.77 4.17 7.14
CA ALA A 185 9.55 4.58 5.76
C ALA A 185 10.00 6.02 5.52
N LYS A 186 9.70 6.93 6.45
CA LYS A 186 10.15 8.33 6.39
C LYS A 186 11.67 8.46 6.29
N ALA A 187 12.43 7.58 6.95
CA ALA A 187 13.89 7.57 6.85
C ALA A 187 14.38 6.92 5.53
N GLN A 188 13.73 5.85 5.09
CA GLN A 188 14.09 5.11 3.87
C GLN A 188 13.80 5.91 2.59
N PHE A 189 12.58 6.45 2.45
CA PHE A 189 12.10 7.07 1.22
C PHE A 189 12.92 8.30 0.83
N VAL A 190 13.42 9.03 1.83
CA VAL A 190 14.32 10.18 1.63
C VAL A 190 15.60 9.78 0.90
N GLN A 191 16.07 8.55 1.06
CA GLN A 191 17.25 8.01 0.38
C GLN A 191 16.92 7.41 -0.99
N TRP A 192 15.64 7.17 -1.29
CA TRP A 192 15.19 6.50 -2.50
C TRP A 192 14.63 7.51 -3.50
N LYS A 193 15.51 8.38 -4.03
CA LYS A 193 15.16 9.44 -4.98
C LYS A 193 14.22 8.99 -6.11
N PRO A 194 14.44 7.84 -6.81
CA PRO A 194 13.54 7.42 -7.88
C PRO A 194 12.10 7.17 -7.41
N ILE A 195 11.92 6.59 -6.22
CA ILE A 195 10.60 6.33 -5.63
C ILE A 195 9.91 7.66 -5.31
N MET A 196 10.66 8.62 -4.76
CA MET A 196 10.14 9.96 -4.48
C MET A 196 9.72 10.70 -5.75
N THR A 197 10.54 10.64 -6.81
CA THR A 197 10.20 11.24 -8.11
C THR A 197 8.91 10.66 -8.67
N SER A 198 8.74 9.33 -8.65
CA SER A 198 7.50 8.69 -9.12
C SER A 198 6.28 9.07 -8.25
N LEU A 199 6.46 9.19 -6.94
CA LEU A 199 5.40 9.63 -6.03
C LEU A 199 4.95 11.07 -6.33
N LEU A 200 5.89 11.97 -6.64
CA LEU A 200 5.57 13.34 -7.06
C LEU A 200 4.86 13.37 -8.42
N ALA A 201 5.22 12.48 -9.35
CA ALA A 201 4.51 12.34 -10.61
C ALA A 201 3.03 11.93 -10.40
N PHE A 202 2.75 11.10 -9.39
CA PHE A 202 1.38 10.67 -9.05
C PHE A 202 0.48 11.81 -8.53
N LEU A 203 1.00 12.98 -8.16
CA LEU A 203 0.19 14.15 -7.78
C LEU A 203 -0.66 14.70 -8.94
N ARG A 204 -0.32 14.34 -10.18
CA ARG A 204 -1.03 14.75 -11.42
C ARG A 204 -1.63 13.57 -12.15
N HIS A 205 -1.91 12.48 -11.44
CA HIS A 205 -2.44 11.29 -12.05
C HIS A 205 -3.90 11.52 -12.48
N GLU A 206 -4.29 10.93 -13.61
CA GLU A 206 -5.66 11.03 -14.15
C GLU A 206 -6.70 10.44 -13.19
N ASN A 207 -6.34 9.34 -12.53
CA ASN A 207 -7.15 8.73 -11.49
C ASN A 207 -7.11 9.55 -10.18
N PRO A 208 -8.25 10.09 -9.70
CA PRO A 208 -8.31 10.94 -8.50
C PRO A 208 -7.94 10.22 -7.20
N PHE A 209 -8.14 8.90 -7.12
CA PHE A 209 -7.71 8.12 -5.97
C PHE A 209 -6.19 8.05 -5.87
N VAL A 210 -5.50 7.85 -7.00
CA VAL A 210 -4.02 7.85 -7.05
C VAL A 210 -3.50 9.20 -6.57
N THR A 211 -4.06 10.30 -7.07
CA THR A 211 -3.70 11.66 -6.68
C THR A 211 -3.96 11.93 -5.19
N ASN A 212 -5.11 11.49 -4.66
CA ASN A 212 -5.42 11.65 -3.24
C ASN A 212 -4.45 10.86 -2.34
N PHE A 213 -4.14 9.61 -2.70
CA PHE A 213 -3.18 8.80 -1.95
C PHE A 213 -1.76 9.39 -2.03
N ALA A 214 -1.34 9.82 -3.21
CA ALA A 214 -0.03 10.45 -3.41
C ALA A 214 0.10 11.74 -2.61
N SER A 215 -0.88 12.65 -2.66
CA SER A 215 -0.84 13.89 -1.88
C SER A 215 -0.77 13.62 -0.37
N THR A 216 -1.51 12.61 0.11
CA THR A 216 -1.45 12.18 1.52
C THR A 216 -0.07 11.62 1.88
N ALA A 217 0.52 10.81 1.01
CA ALA A 217 1.83 10.21 1.21
C ALA A 217 2.93 11.27 1.28
N VAL A 218 2.91 12.23 0.34
CA VAL A 218 3.85 13.35 0.25
C VAL A 218 3.73 14.25 1.48
N TRP A 219 2.50 14.62 1.87
CA TRP A 219 2.25 15.37 3.10
C TRP A 219 2.80 14.63 4.33
N SER A 220 2.50 13.34 4.47
CA SER A 220 2.97 12.52 5.59
C SER A 220 4.50 12.47 5.64
N LEU A 221 5.16 12.30 4.49
CA LEU A 221 6.62 12.26 4.39
C LEU A 221 7.29 13.55 4.84
N LEU A 222 6.70 14.71 4.58
CA LEU A 222 7.22 16.01 5.01
C LEU A 222 6.90 16.32 6.47
N HIS A 223 5.71 15.93 6.92
CA HIS A 223 5.22 16.24 8.25
C HIS A 223 6.16 15.64 9.32
N ASN A 224 6.77 16.52 10.12
CA ASN A 224 7.75 16.17 11.16
C ASN A 224 8.99 15.40 10.64
N ASN A 225 9.44 15.66 9.41
CA ASN A 225 10.60 14.98 8.81
C ASN A 225 11.57 15.96 8.13
N GLN A 226 12.46 16.55 8.93
CA GLN A 226 13.43 17.53 8.45
C GLN A 226 14.37 16.98 7.35
N LYS A 227 14.68 15.68 7.38
CA LYS A 227 15.52 15.03 6.36
C LYS A 227 14.82 14.98 5.01
N ALA A 228 13.50 14.78 4.95
CA ALA A 228 12.78 14.88 3.70
C ALA A 228 12.90 16.29 3.12
N THR A 229 12.83 17.32 3.98
CA THR A 229 12.88 18.69 3.50
C THR A 229 14.25 19.16 3.00
N THR A 230 15.36 18.52 3.39
CA THR A 230 16.65 18.76 2.73
C THR A 230 16.69 18.25 1.30
N HIS A 231 15.93 17.19 1.01
CA HIS A 231 15.83 16.61 -0.32
C HIS A 231 14.72 17.26 -1.16
N VAL A 232 13.89 18.13 -0.56
CA VAL A 232 12.83 18.88 -1.26
C VAL A 232 13.39 19.79 -2.36
N VAL A 233 14.54 20.40 -2.11
CA VAL A 233 15.20 21.28 -3.09
C VAL A 233 15.77 20.47 -4.26
N GLU A 234 16.24 19.25 -4.01
CA GLU A 234 16.88 18.42 -5.05
C GLU A 234 15.88 17.75 -6.01
N LEU A 235 14.59 17.81 -5.71
CA LEU A 235 13.52 17.07 -6.38
C LEU A 235 12.42 18.01 -6.92
N ASP A 236 12.68 19.32 -6.98
CA ASP A 236 11.79 20.35 -7.54
C ASP A 236 10.33 20.25 -7.05
N TRP A 237 10.14 19.99 -5.75
CA TRP A 237 8.81 19.72 -5.19
C TRP A 237 7.85 20.89 -5.41
N SER A 238 8.34 22.13 -5.34
CA SER A 238 7.54 23.33 -5.56
C SER A 238 6.89 23.30 -6.94
N THR A 239 7.64 22.99 -8.00
CA THR A 239 7.12 22.85 -9.36
C THR A 239 6.07 21.73 -9.43
N HIS A 240 6.36 20.56 -8.87
CA HIS A 240 5.41 19.45 -8.85
C HIS A 240 4.09 19.78 -8.13
N VAL A 241 4.16 20.50 -7.01
CA VAL A 241 3.00 20.90 -6.19
C VAL A 241 2.20 22.01 -6.88
N THR A 242 2.87 22.99 -7.48
CA THR A 242 2.22 24.05 -8.25
C THR A 242 1.50 23.46 -9.46
N ASP A 243 2.17 22.62 -10.25
CA ASP A 243 1.57 21.98 -11.41
C ASP A 243 0.37 21.10 -11.02
N ALA A 244 0.48 20.36 -9.90
CA ALA A 244 -0.62 19.55 -9.40
C ALA A 244 -1.81 20.38 -8.91
N THR A 245 -1.54 21.53 -8.27
CA THR A 245 -2.59 22.46 -7.85
C THR A 245 -3.35 22.97 -9.07
N VAL A 246 -2.64 23.45 -10.10
CA VAL A 246 -3.25 23.92 -11.35
C VAL A 246 -4.09 22.84 -12.00
N TYR A 247 -3.55 21.61 -12.11
CA TYR A 247 -4.27 20.46 -12.65
C TYR A 247 -5.57 20.17 -11.88
N LEU A 248 -5.52 20.12 -10.55
CA LEU A 248 -6.71 19.82 -9.74
C LEU A 248 -7.74 20.95 -9.73
N THR A 249 -7.34 22.21 -9.89
CA THR A 249 -8.29 23.32 -10.03
C THR A 249 -9.06 23.23 -11.36
N GLN A 250 -8.43 22.69 -12.40
CA GLN A 250 -9.05 22.48 -13.72
C GLN A 250 -9.88 21.19 -13.80
N ALA A 251 -9.56 20.20 -12.98
CA ALA A 251 -10.30 18.95 -12.89
C ALA A 251 -11.70 19.18 -12.28
N SER A 252 -12.72 19.29 -13.15
CA SER A 252 -14.11 19.38 -12.75
C SER A 252 -14.79 18.02 -12.96
N ASN A 253 -14.97 17.27 -11.88
CA ASN A 253 -15.83 16.09 -11.87
C ASN A 253 -16.62 16.02 -10.55
N GLU A 254 -17.94 16.05 -10.63
CA GLU A 254 -18.81 16.03 -9.44
C GLU A 254 -18.72 14.69 -8.69
N SER A 255 -18.48 13.58 -9.38
CA SER A 255 -18.37 12.25 -8.74
C SER A 255 -17.14 12.14 -7.83
N ASP A 256 -16.07 12.86 -8.14
CA ASP A 256 -14.77 12.75 -7.47
C ASP A 256 -14.45 13.96 -6.59
N ARG A 257 -15.39 14.91 -6.47
CA ARG A 257 -15.20 16.21 -5.83
C ARG A 257 -14.62 16.10 -4.41
N VAL A 258 -15.06 15.12 -3.63
CA VAL A 258 -14.55 14.90 -2.26
C VAL A 258 -13.07 14.50 -2.28
N LEU A 259 -12.66 13.58 -3.16
CA LEU A 259 -11.27 13.15 -3.28
C LEU A 259 -10.38 14.27 -3.80
N LEU A 260 -10.85 15.02 -4.80
CA LEU A 260 -10.12 16.14 -5.37
C LEU A 260 -9.92 17.28 -4.36
N SER A 261 -10.95 17.60 -3.57
CA SER A 261 -10.84 18.60 -2.50
C SER A 261 -9.89 18.18 -1.37
N GLN A 262 -9.88 16.89 -1.00
CA GLN A 262 -8.91 16.36 -0.05
C GLN A 262 -7.48 16.47 -0.59
N ALA A 263 -7.28 16.12 -1.86
CA ALA A 263 -5.98 16.23 -2.52
C ALA A 263 -5.51 17.70 -2.57
N GLN A 264 -6.39 18.64 -2.93
CA GLN A 264 -6.11 20.08 -2.91
C GLN A 264 -5.69 20.57 -1.52
N ALA A 265 -6.45 20.22 -0.48
CA ALA A 265 -6.10 20.58 0.90
C ALA A 265 -4.74 20.01 1.33
N ASN A 266 -4.37 18.81 0.85
CA ASN A 266 -3.05 18.25 1.10
C ASN A 266 -1.95 19.00 0.35
N LEU A 267 -2.16 19.41 -0.92
CA LEU A 267 -1.20 20.22 -1.68
C LEU A 267 -0.96 21.58 -1.02
N GLU A 268 -2.01 22.23 -0.51
CA GLU A 268 -1.87 23.48 0.26
C GLU A 268 -1.00 23.27 1.51
N ARG A 269 -1.24 22.20 2.28
CA ARG A 269 -0.41 21.85 3.45
C ARG A 269 1.02 21.53 3.05
N ILE A 270 1.23 20.85 1.93
CA ILE A 270 2.56 20.56 1.40
C ILE A 270 3.29 21.87 1.08
N SER A 271 2.64 22.80 0.37
CA SER A 271 3.21 24.12 0.06
C SER A 271 3.60 24.86 1.35
N GLN A 272 2.70 24.93 2.33
CA GLN A 272 2.96 25.58 3.61
C GLN A 272 4.11 24.92 4.38
N LEU A 273 4.23 23.59 4.34
CA LEU A 273 5.34 22.87 4.96
C LEU A 273 6.68 23.13 4.23
N ILE A 274 6.66 23.27 2.91
CA ILE A 274 7.84 23.63 2.12
C ILE A 274 8.28 25.06 2.49
N ASP A 275 7.34 26.01 2.54
CA ASP A 275 7.60 27.41 2.90
C ASP A 275 8.16 27.55 4.32
N CYS A 276 7.52 26.88 5.29
CA CYS A 276 8.03 26.79 6.66
C CYS A 276 9.49 26.32 6.70
N ASN A 277 9.84 25.30 5.93
CA ASN A 277 11.16 24.70 6.05
C ASN A 277 12.25 25.37 5.20
N ASN A 278 11.87 26.14 4.17
CA ASN A 278 12.79 26.87 3.29
C ASN A 278 13.08 28.30 3.75
N ALA A 279 12.37 28.82 4.76
CA ALA A 279 12.59 30.17 5.27
C ALA A 279 14.01 30.33 5.84
N ASP A 280 14.78 31.21 5.20
CA ASP A 280 16.06 31.70 5.73
C ASP A 280 15.83 32.48 7.03
N LYS A 281 16.91 32.66 7.80
CA LYS A 281 16.84 33.24 9.15
C LYS A 281 16.20 34.64 9.20
N ASP A 282 16.07 35.37 8.10
CA ASP A 282 15.84 36.82 8.18
C ASP A 282 14.43 37.31 7.87
N ASP A 283 13.50 36.50 7.35
CA ASP A 283 12.14 36.97 7.04
C ASP A 283 11.06 36.40 7.97
N HIS A 284 10.43 37.31 8.71
CA HIS A 284 9.15 37.15 9.41
C HIS A 284 8.97 35.84 10.24
N LEU A 285 9.72 35.72 11.33
CA LEU A 285 9.61 34.61 12.29
C LEU A 285 8.18 34.38 12.83
N LYS A 286 7.43 35.44 13.18
CA LYS A 286 6.12 35.32 13.85
C LYS A 286 5.04 34.65 12.98
N PRO A 287 4.87 35.00 11.69
CA PRO A 287 3.97 34.27 10.80
C PRO A 287 4.31 32.78 10.63
N LEU A 288 5.60 32.45 10.51
CA LEU A 288 6.04 31.06 10.31
C LEU A 288 5.89 30.21 11.57
N ASP A 289 6.17 30.77 12.75
CA ASP A 289 5.91 30.10 14.03
C ASP A 289 4.41 29.80 14.21
N ARG A 290 3.53 30.75 13.83
CA ARG A 290 2.08 30.55 13.83
C ARG A 290 1.64 29.47 12.86
N LEU A 291 2.25 29.41 11.68
CA LEU A 291 1.97 28.40 10.66
C LEU A 291 2.45 27.01 11.10
N ALA A 292 3.62 26.92 11.73
CA ALA A 292 4.12 25.67 12.30
C ALA A 292 3.21 25.15 13.42
N ILE A 293 2.73 26.04 14.29
CA ILE A 293 1.75 25.72 15.33
C ILE A 293 0.42 25.25 14.72
N SER A 294 -0.11 25.95 13.72
CA SER A 294 -1.39 25.57 13.08
C SER A 294 -1.31 24.21 12.38
N LEU A 295 -0.14 23.87 11.82
CA LEU A 295 0.13 22.60 11.17
C LEU A 295 0.53 21.47 12.16
N ASN A 296 0.62 21.76 13.46
CA ASN A 296 1.07 20.84 14.49
C ASN A 296 2.41 20.15 14.14
N THR A 297 3.34 20.91 13.55
CA THR A 297 4.62 20.38 13.07
C THR A 297 5.81 20.89 13.86
N LYS A 298 6.84 20.04 13.98
CA LYS A 298 8.14 20.37 14.56
C LYS A 298 8.94 21.18 13.54
N PHE A 299 8.76 22.49 13.59
CA PHE A 299 9.61 23.45 12.88
C PHE A 299 11.01 23.46 13.52
N VAL A 300 12.04 23.16 12.73
CA VAL A 300 13.43 23.24 13.18
C VAL A 300 14.25 23.99 12.12
N ARG A 301 14.67 25.21 12.48
CA ARG A 301 15.43 26.14 11.65
C ARG A 301 16.72 25.50 11.13
N ARG A 302 17.05 25.68 9.85
CA ARG A 302 18.40 25.38 9.35
C ARG A 302 19.37 26.40 9.92
N ASP A 303 20.28 25.96 10.78
CA ASP A 303 21.46 26.75 11.13
C ASP A 303 22.49 26.63 10.01
N SER A 304 22.48 27.59 9.07
CA SER A 304 23.46 27.71 7.99
C SER A 304 24.91 27.83 8.50
N THR A 305 25.09 28.17 9.78
CA THR A 305 26.39 28.35 10.44
C THR A 305 27.07 27.04 10.88
N LYS A 306 26.42 25.88 10.77
CA LYS A 306 27.02 24.58 11.14
C LYS A 306 27.69 23.83 9.98
N ASN A 307 27.52 24.29 8.74
CA ASN A 307 28.14 23.68 7.56
C ASN A 307 29.39 24.42 7.06
N GLU A 308 29.81 25.50 7.73
CA GLU A 308 31.12 26.10 7.49
C GLU A 308 32.17 25.29 8.27
N LEU A 309 32.82 24.35 7.58
CA LEU A 309 34.12 23.85 8.00
C LEU A 309 35.02 25.08 8.26
N PRO A 310 35.77 25.13 9.38
CA PRO A 310 36.68 26.24 9.61
C PRO A 310 37.67 26.28 8.46
N ARG A 311 37.64 27.37 7.68
CA ARG A 311 38.71 27.70 6.75
C ARG A 311 39.93 27.94 7.63
N GLY A 312 40.79 26.93 7.74
CA GLY A 312 42.06 27.05 8.44
C GLY A 312 42.89 28.15 7.77
N ASN A 313 43.34 29.10 8.60
CA ASN A 313 44.51 29.91 8.31
C ASN A 313 45.76 29.10 8.64
#